data_AF-A0ABD0Q686-F1
#
_entry.id   AF-A0ABD0Q686-F1
#
_cell.length_a   1.000
_cell.length_b   1.000
_cell.length_c   1.000
_cell.angle_alpha   90.00
_cell.angle_beta   90.00
_cell.angle_gamma   90.00
#
_symmetry.space_group_name_H-M   'P 1'
#
loop_
_entity.id
_entity.type
_entity.pdbx_description
1 polymer ?
#
loop_
_entity_poly.entity_id
_entity_poly.type
_entity_poly.pdbx_seq_one_letter_code
_entity_poly.pdbx_strand_id
1 'polypeptide(L)'
;RFVARKRGKPFELLSDRGTNFIGSNKELLEAYQSLTPDLQAALAKKRISFKFNPQHAPHFGGTWEREMRSIKIALETSLGAQTISEE
;
A
#
# COMPACT_ATOMS: atom_id res chain seq x y z
N ARG A 1 -5.62 6.39 5.69
CA ARG A 1 -5.65 6.01 7.13
C ARG A 1 -4.28 5.58 7.68
N PHE A 2 -3.47 4.81 6.96
CA PHE A 2 -2.14 4.32 7.43
C PHE A 2 -1.11 5.43 7.75
N VAL A 3 -0.95 6.40 6.85
CA VAL A 3 0.03 7.50 7.00
C VAL A 3 -0.43 8.56 8.01
N ALA A 4 -1.73 8.86 8.03
CA ALA A 4 -2.28 9.99 8.78
C ALA A 4 -2.40 9.78 10.29
N ARG A 5 -2.48 8.52 10.78
CA ARG A 5 -2.90 8.29 12.18
C ARG A 5 -1.73 8.26 13.18
N LYS A 6 -0.63 7.55 12.91
CA LYS A 6 0.56 7.47 13.81
C LYS A 6 1.88 6.97 13.17
N ARG A 7 1.85 6.35 11.98
CA ARG A 7 3.03 5.68 11.39
C ARG A 7 3.93 6.62 10.58
N GLY A 8 3.45 7.82 10.28
CA GLY A 8 4.18 8.77 9.45
C GLY A 8 4.23 8.33 7.99
N LYS A 9 4.98 9.11 7.20
CA LYS A 9 5.14 8.90 5.76
C LYS A 9 6.18 7.80 5.49
N PRO A 10 5.86 6.76 4.71
CA PRO A 10 6.85 5.78 4.31
C PRO A 10 7.91 6.40 3.38
N PHE A 11 9.10 5.82 3.40
CA PHE A 11 10.15 6.14 2.44
C PHE A 11 9.90 5.40 1.11
N GLU A 12 9.63 4.10 1.20
CA GLU A 12 9.30 3.24 0.07
C GLU A 12 8.02 2.43 0.34
N LEU A 13 7.31 2.13 -0.74
CA LEU A 13 6.12 1.28 -0.75
C LEU A 13 6.34 0.13 -1.72
N LEU A 14 6.38 -1.08 -1.17
CA LEU A 14 6.47 -2.33 -1.92
C LEU A 14 5.06 -2.86 -2.15
N SER A 15 4.73 -3.16 -3.40
CA SER A 15 3.41 -3.68 -3.77
C SER A 15 3.48 -4.67 -4.93
N ASP A 16 2.47 -5.52 -5.02
CA ASP A 16 2.18 -6.22 -6.27
C ASP A 16 1.79 -5.22 -7.38
N ARG A 17 1.70 -5.74 -8.61
CA ARG A 17 1.28 -4.97 -9.79
C ARG A 17 -0.25 -4.80 -9.85
N GLY A 18 -0.93 -4.74 -8.71
CA GLY A 18 -2.35 -4.45 -8.65
C GLY A 18 -2.67 -3.13 -9.37
N THR A 19 -3.70 -3.14 -10.21
CA THR A 19 -4.11 -1.99 -11.02
C THR A 19 -4.38 -0.75 -10.18
N ASN A 20 -4.93 -0.94 -8.97
CA ASN A 20 -5.15 0.13 -8.00
C ASN A 20 -3.83 0.83 -7.61
N PHE A 21 -2.78 0.07 -7.27
CA PHE A 21 -1.50 0.65 -6.85
C PHE A 21 -0.74 1.28 -8.02
N ILE A 22 -0.85 0.70 -9.22
CA ILE A 22 -0.29 1.29 -10.45
C ILE A 22 -0.99 2.62 -10.76
N GLY A 23 -2.33 2.65 -10.70
CA GLY A 23 -3.14 3.84 -10.91
C GLY A 23 -2.81 4.93 -9.90
N SER A 24 -2.77 4.60 -8.61
CA SER A 24 -2.40 5.57 -7.56
C SER A 24 -0.99 6.13 -7.72
N ASN A 25 -0.01 5.30 -8.15
CA ASN A 25 1.33 5.81 -8.45
C ASN A 25 1.31 6.78 -9.64
N LYS A 26 0.53 6.48 -10.69
CA LYS A 26 0.37 7.37 -11.84
C LYS A 26 -0.28 8.69 -11.44
N GLU A 27 -1.39 8.65 -10.71
CA GLU A 27 -2.08 9.85 -10.21
C GLU A 27 -1.16 10.71 -9.33
N LEU A 28 -0.38 10.10 -8.45
CA LEU A 28 0.59 10.81 -7.61
C LEU A 28 1.69 11.48 -8.43
N LEU A 29 2.15 10.84 -9.50
CA LEU A 29 3.16 11.42 -10.40
C LEU A 29 2.58 12.59 -11.20
N GLU A 30 1.37 12.46 -11.72
CA GLU A 30 0.67 13.52 -12.45
C GLU A 30 0.38 14.72 -11.54
N ALA A 31 -0.11 14.48 -10.34
CA ALA A 31 -0.30 15.52 -9.33
C ALA A 31 1.02 16.22 -9.00
N TYR A 32 2.12 15.47 -8.83
CA TYR A 32 3.42 16.08 -8.56
C TYR A 32 3.91 16.94 -9.74
N GLN A 33 3.69 16.51 -10.98
CA GLN A 33 4.08 17.27 -12.18
C GLN A 33 3.27 18.54 -12.38
N SER A 34 2.01 18.57 -11.94
CA SER A 34 1.15 19.76 -12.03
C SER A 34 1.45 20.83 -10.98
N LEU A 35 2.30 20.54 -9.99
CA LEU A 35 2.72 21.51 -8.96
C LEU A 35 3.74 22.52 -9.50
N THR A 36 3.74 23.70 -8.90
CA THR A 36 4.74 24.75 -9.15
C THR A 36 6.16 24.29 -8.77
N PRO A 37 7.22 24.77 -9.44
CA PRO A 37 8.60 24.32 -9.23
C PRO A 37 9.08 24.41 -7.78
N ASP A 38 8.68 25.47 -7.06
CA ASP A 38 9.05 25.67 -5.64
C ASP A 38 8.46 24.58 -4.73
N LEU A 39 7.21 24.19 -4.99
CA LEU A 39 6.55 23.13 -4.24
C LEU A 39 7.08 21.76 -4.64
N GLN A 40 7.46 21.55 -5.91
CA GLN A 40 8.15 20.34 -6.32
C GLN A 40 9.48 20.19 -5.56
N ALA A 41 10.30 21.22 -5.47
CA ALA A 41 11.56 21.18 -4.72
C ALA A 41 11.34 20.86 -3.23
N ALA A 42 10.31 21.45 -2.61
CA ALA A 42 9.94 21.18 -1.22
C ALA A 42 9.44 19.74 -0.99
N LEU A 43 8.66 19.21 -1.94
CA LEU A 43 8.05 17.87 -1.86
C LEU A 43 8.95 16.75 -2.38
N ALA A 44 10.03 17.07 -3.11
CA ALA A 44 11.00 16.09 -3.59
C ALA A 44 11.57 15.24 -2.44
N LYS A 45 11.89 15.87 -1.29
CA LYS A 45 12.35 15.19 -0.08
C LYS A 45 11.27 14.32 0.58
N LYS A 46 10.00 14.59 0.29
CA LYS A 46 8.85 13.86 0.81
C LYS A 46 8.30 12.82 -0.18
N ARG A 47 8.91 12.63 -1.35
CA ARG A 47 8.46 11.63 -2.32
C ARG A 47 8.47 10.23 -1.70
N ILE A 48 7.51 9.40 -2.11
CA ILE A 48 7.43 7.99 -1.74
C ILE A 48 7.87 7.20 -2.97
N SER A 49 8.84 6.30 -2.80
CA SER A 49 9.27 5.41 -3.88
C SER A 49 8.35 4.21 -3.97
N PHE A 50 7.59 4.08 -5.06
CA PHE A 50 6.80 2.89 -5.34
C PHE A 50 7.69 1.84 -6.03
N LYS A 51 7.83 0.68 -5.40
CA LYS A 51 8.51 -0.49 -5.96
C LYS A 51 7.49 -1.60 -6.20
N PHE A 52 7.42 -2.05 -7.44
CA PHE A 52 6.50 -3.10 -7.84
C PHE A 52 7.25 -4.41 -8.09
N ASN A 53 6.61 -5.52 -7.75
CA ASN A 53 7.18 -6.84 -8.03
C ASN A 53 7.41 -7.03 -9.55
N PRO A 54 8.48 -7.76 -9.92
CA PRO A 54 8.69 -8.18 -11.30
C PRO A 54 7.50 -9.01 -11.81
N GLN A 55 7.22 -8.91 -13.11
CA GLN A 55 6.22 -9.77 -13.75
C GLN A 55 6.65 -11.24 -13.58
N HIS A 56 5.71 -12.11 -13.23
CA HIS A 56 5.93 -13.55 -12.98
C HIS A 56 6.81 -13.91 -11.78
N ALA A 57 6.97 -13.01 -10.80
CA ALA A 57 7.71 -13.30 -9.57
C ALA A 57 6.78 -13.35 -8.33
N PRO A 58 5.86 -14.34 -8.23
CA PRO A 58 4.89 -14.44 -7.14
C PRO A 58 5.56 -14.62 -5.76
N HIS A 59 6.77 -15.18 -5.73
CA HIS A 59 7.53 -15.39 -4.49
C HIS A 59 7.87 -14.08 -3.76
N PHE A 60 7.98 -12.94 -4.46
CA PHE A 60 8.23 -11.65 -3.81
C PHE A 60 7.08 -11.21 -2.91
N GLY A 61 5.88 -11.75 -3.11
CA GLY A 61 4.73 -11.49 -2.24
C GLY A 61 4.52 -12.48 -1.10
N GLY A 62 5.32 -13.55 -1.04
CA GLY A 62 5.09 -14.63 -0.09
C GLY A 62 5.12 -14.20 1.37
N THR A 63 5.91 -13.17 1.73
CA THR A 63 5.98 -12.66 3.10
C THR A 63 4.64 -12.04 3.54
N TRP A 64 4.07 -11.13 2.75
CA TRP A 64 2.80 -10.50 3.13
C TRP A 64 1.60 -11.43 2.97
N GLU A 65 1.66 -12.41 2.06
CA GLU A 65 0.63 -13.46 1.95
C GLU A 65 0.58 -14.34 3.20
N ARG A 66 1.74 -14.67 3.79
CA ARG A 66 1.82 -15.41 5.06
C ARG A 66 1.27 -14.61 6.23
N GLU A 67 1.56 -13.31 6.29
CA GLU A 67 0.99 -12.41 7.30
C GLU A 67 -0.54 -12.33 7.17
N MET A 68 -1.05 -12.13 5.94
CA MET A 68 -2.49 -12.13 5.66
C MET A 68 -3.15 -13.45 6.06
N ARG A 69 -2.51 -14.59 5.81
CA ARG A 69 -3.01 -15.90 6.26
C ARG A 69 -3.09 -15.98 7.79
N SER A 70 -2.06 -15.53 8.49
CA SER A 70 -2.02 -15.54 9.96
C SER A 70 -3.13 -14.68 10.55
N ILE A 71 -3.39 -13.52 9.95
CA ILE A 71 -4.50 -12.63 10.34
C ILE A 71 -5.86 -13.30 10.10
N LYS A 72 -6.05 -13.95 8.94
CA LYS A 72 -7.31 -14.67 8.64
C LYS A 72 -7.58 -15.76 9.67
N ILE A 73 -6.58 -16.59 9.98
CA ILE A 73 -6.70 -17.65 10.99
C ILE A 73 -7.03 -17.06 12.36
N ALA A 74 -6.35 -15.98 12.77
CA ALA A 74 -6.62 -15.32 14.03
C ALA A 74 -8.05 -14.75 14.10
N LEU A 75 -8.54 -14.16 13.00
CA LEU A 75 -9.90 -13.66 12.90
C LEU A 75 -10.93 -14.80 12.95
N GLU A 76 -10.74 -15.85 12.17
CA GLU A 76 -11.61 -17.04 12.17
C GLU A 76 -11.70 -17.68 13.56
N THR A 77 -10.55 -17.80 14.25
CA THR A 77 -10.50 -18.35 15.62
C THR A 77 -11.19 -17.42 16.62
N SER A 78 -11.04 -16.10 16.46
CA SER A 78 -11.62 -15.11 17.39
C SER A 78 -13.14 -14.94 17.20
N LEU A 79 -13.63 -15.05 15.97
CA LEU A 79 -15.04 -14.92 15.62
C LEU A 79 -15.82 -16.24 15.77
N GLY A 80 -15.15 -17.40 15.68
CA GLY A 80 -15.81 -18.70 15.84
C GLY A 80 -16.95 -18.91 14.82
N ALA A 81 -18.13 -19.35 15.29
CA ALA A 81 -19.33 -19.57 14.46
C ALA A 81 -20.30 -18.38 14.42
N GLN A 82 -19.87 -17.19 14.86
CA GLN A 82 -20.74 -16.03 14.92
C GLN A 82 -20.99 -15.48 13.50
N THR A 83 -22.24 -15.56 13.04
CA THR A 83 -22.67 -14.94 11.79
C THR A 83 -22.61 -13.43 11.95
N ILE A 84 -21.69 -12.79 11.25
CA ILE A 84 -21.65 -11.33 11.14
C ILE A 84 -22.81 -10.94 10.21
N SER A 85 -23.87 -10.34 10.74
CA SER A 85 -24.89 -9.72 9.89
C SER A 85 -24.28 -8.50 9.23
N GLU A 86 -24.38 -8.42 7.90
CA GLU A 86 -24.11 -7.17 7.18
C GLU A 86 -25.21 -6.17 7.58
N GLU A 87 -24.88 -5.22 8.45
CA GLU A 87 -25.64 -3.97 8.61
C GLU A 87 -25.24 -2.95 7.54
#